data_AF-A0A0Q9KS29-F1
#
_entry.id   AF-A0A0Q9KS29-F1
#
_cell.length_a   1.000
_cell.length_b   1.000
_cell.length_c   1.000
_cell.angle_alpha   90.00
_cell.angle_beta   90.00
_cell.angle_gamma   90.00
#
_symmetry.space_group_name_H-M   'P 1'
#
loop_
_entity.id
_entity.type
_entity.pdbx_description
1 polymer ?
#
loop_
_entity_poly.entity_id
_entity_poly.type
_entity_poly.pdbx_seq_one_letter_code
_entity_poly.pdbx_strand_id
1 'polypeptide(L)'
;MRRRWALLSVISALMFVLTSCGAEQSGGNEQVSYKDLKSMVIDILKTGDAQKALQESSMQMSGYKSKLLSIQDQEEVRLAVKDVLVSPQYDKVIKKLMVDPRFAGEFAKAVNKQNKEIHKELIKDPSYQAELIKVMKNPEMDKMILEVLQSTQYRKQVMSLMQDSMQNPLFRLEVLELLKKAVQEELKPSPTEKVEKKKEEGEEDSGDQEQSDSGM
;
A
#
# COMPACT_ATOMS: atom_id res chain seq x y z
N MET A 1 32.44 -46.65 -72.69
CA MET A 1 32.43 -47.93 -71.94
C MET A 1 33.62 -48.11 -70.98
N ARG A 2 34.83 -47.60 -71.26
CA ARG A 2 36.02 -47.77 -70.38
C ARG A 2 35.92 -47.14 -68.97
N ARG A 3 35.21 -46.01 -68.80
CA ARG A 3 34.99 -45.36 -67.49
C ARG A 3 34.08 -46.14 -66.52
N ARG A 4 33.11 -46.90 -67.04
CA ARG A 4 32.17 -47.69 -66.20
C ARG A 4 32.85 -48.94 -65.63
N TRP A 5 33.79 -49.53 -66.38
CA TRP A 5 34.59 -50.67 -65.94
C TRP A 5 35.68 -50.28 -64.94
N ALA A 6 36.28 -49.09 -65.08
CA ALA A 6 37.19 -48.55 -64.08
C ALA A 6 36.50 -48.27 -62.74
N LEU A 7 35.27 -47.73 -62.75
CA LEU A 7 34.47 -47.50 -61.54
C LEU A 7 34.07 -48.80 -60.82
N LEU A 8 33.75 -49.87 -61.57
CA LEU A 8 33.44 -51.19 -60.99
C LEU A 8 34.66 -51.85 -60.33
N SER A 9 35.87 -51.66 -60.89
CA SER A 9 37.11 -52.18 -60.31
C SER A 9 37.48 -51.46 -58.99
N VAL A 10 37.28 -50.13 -58.92
CA VAL A 10 37.56 -49.33 -57.73
C VAL A 10 36.59 -49.65 -56.58
N ILE A 11 35.31 -49.92 -56.88
CA ILE A 11 34.31 -50.31 -55.87
C ILE A 11 34.58 -51.70 -55.29
N SER A 12 35.07 -52.65 -56.11
CA SER A 12 35.44 -53.99 -55.65
C SER A 12 36.68 -53.97 -54.74
N ALA A 13 37.67 -53.12 -55.04
CA ALA A 13 38.85 -52.94 -54.21
C ALA A 13 38.53 -52.29 -52.84
N LEU A 14 37.53 -51.41 -52.77
CA LEU A 14 37.12 -50.74 -51.53
C LEU A 14 36.40 -51.69 -50.54
N MET A 15 35.73 -52.72 -51.04
CA MET A 15 35.07 -53.74 -50.20
C MET A 15 36.05 -54.69 -49.49
N PHE A 16 37.25 -54.88 -50.05
CA PHE A 16 38.28 -55.72 -49.43
C PHE A 16 39.03 -55.05 -48.27
N VAL A 17 39.02 -53.71 -48.18
CA VAL A 17 39.72 -52.95 -47.13
C VAL A 17 38.86 -52.80 -45.86
N LEU A 18 37.53 -52.93 -45.97
CA LEU A 18 36.63 -52.84 -44.81
C LEU A 18 36.55 -54.13 -43.98
N THR A 19 37.07 -55.26 -44.48
CA THR A 19 37.08 -56.55 -43.77
C THR A 19 38.42 -56.86 -43.07
N SER A 20 39.38 -55.92 -43.03
CA SER A 20 40.72 -56.17 -42.45
C SER A 20 41.03 -55.40 -41.15
N CYS A 21 40.06 -54.69 -40.56
CA CYS A 21 40.20 -54.11 -39.23
C CYS A 21 39.38 -54.94 -38.23
N GLY A 22 39.95 -56.03 -37.73
CA GLY A 22 39.29 -56.95 -36.81
C GLY A 22 40.16 -58.15 -36.46
N ALA A 23 41.32 -57.90 -35.85
CA ALA A 23 42.11 -58.92 -35.18
C ALA A 23 42.26 -58.53 -33.72
N GLU A 24 41.43 -59.12 -32.85
CA GLU A 24 41.80 -59.27 -31.45
C GLU A 24 41.38 -60.65 -30.93
N GLN A 25 42.26 -61.14 -30.07
CA GLN A 25 42.45 -62.49 -29.58
C GLN A 25 41.26 -63.03 -28.77
N SER A 26 41.12 -64.34 -28.86
CA SER A 26 40.37 -65.23 -27.98
C SER A 26 40.51 -64.94 -26.47
N GLY A 27 39.37 -64.84 -25.77
CA GLY A 27 39.29 -65.08 -24.33
C GLY A 27 38.01 -64.54 -23.67
N GLY A 28 37.14 -65.43 -23.19
CA GLY A 28 36.13 -65.10 -22.18
C GLY A 28 34.73 -64.74 -22.69
N ASN A 29 33.88 -65.76 -22.78
CA ASN A 29 32.43 -65.61 -22.77
C ASN A 29 31.96 -65.15 -21.38
N GLU A 30 31.89 -63.85 -21.15
CA GLU A 30 30.94 -63.26 -20.20
C GLU A 30 30.35 -62.02 -20.88
N GLN A 31 29.13 -62.18 -21.39
CA GLN A 31 28.29 -61.03 -21.69
C GLN A 31 28.17 -60.24 -20.39
N VAL A 32 28.87 -59.12 -20.27
CA VAL A 32 28.67 -58.17 -19.17
C VAL A 32 27.16 -57.94 -19.09
N SER A 33 26.54 -58.42 -18.03
CA SER A 33 25.09 -58.43 -17.91
C SER A 33 24.60 -57.00 -18.00
N TYR A 34 23.50 -56.76 -18.73
CA TYR A 34 22.85 -55.45 -18.76
C TYR A 34 22.58 -54.91 -17.35
N LYS A 35 22.36 -55.82 -16.38
CA LYS A 35 22.20 -55.48 -14.97
C LYS A 35 23.47 -54.90 -14.35
N ASP A 36 24.64 -55.45 -14.68
CA ASP A 36 25.94 -55.02 -14.16
C ASP A 36 26.40 -53.72 -14.82
N LEU A 37 26.15 -53.55 -16.13
CA LEU A 37 26.33 -52.27 -16.81
C LEU A 37 25.40 -51.21 -16.25
N LYS A 38 24.13 -51.55 -15.98
CA LYS A 38 23.17 -50.62 -15.38
C LYS A 38 23.58 -50.20 -13.97
N SER A 39 24.01 -51.12 -13.12
CA SER A 39 24.51 -50.77 -11.78
C SER A 39 25.76 -49.93 -11.86
N MET A 40 26.70 -50.25 -12.76
CA MET A 40 27.91 -49.46 -12.98
C MET A 40 27.58 -48.02 -13.42
N VAL A 41 26.63 -47.84 -14.34
CA VAL A 41 26.19 -46.50 -14.77
C VAL A 41 25.49 -45.76 -13.64
N ILE A 42 24.65 -46.44 -12.85
CA ILE A 42 23.99 -45.83 -11.68
C ILE A 42 25.03 -45.39 -10.65
N ASP A 43 26.07 -46.19 -10.42
CA ASP A 43 27.12 -45.88 -9.46
C ASP A 43 28.00 -44.73 -9.95
N ILE A 44 28.32 -44.68 -11.25
CA ILE A 44 28.98 -43.51 -11.88
C ILE A 44 28.12 -42.26 -11.67
N LEU A 45 26.81 -42.30 -11.95
CA LEU A 45 25.91 -41.16 -11.78
C LEU A 45 25.76 -40.71 -10.31
N LYS A 46 25.95 -41.63 -9.36
CA LYS A 46 25.97 -41.33 -7.92
C LYS A 46 27.29 -40.75 -7.43
N THR A 47 28.39 -40.87 -8.19
CA THR A 47 29.66 -40.26 -7.79
C THR A 47 29.58 -38.73 -7.83
N GLY A 48 30.30 -38.08 -6.92
CA GLY A 48 30.31 -36.62 -6.81
C GLY A 48 30.82 -35.91 -8.07
N ASP A 49 31.65 -36.58 -8.88
CA ASP A 49 32.18 -36.01 -10.12
C ASP A 49 31.14 -36.00 -11.24
N ALA A 50 30.29 -37.04 -11.33
CA ALA A 50 29.16 -37.04 -12.26
C ALA A 50 28.10 -36.00 -11.87
N GLN A 51 27.84 -35.82 -10.57
CA GLN A 51 26.94 -34.78 -10.08
C GLN A 51 27.48 -33.37 -10.38
N LYS A 52 28.78 -33.13 -10.20
CA LYS A 52 29.44 -31.87 -10.58
C LYS A 52 29.38 -31.62 -12.09
N ALA A 53 29.68 -32.63 -12.91
CA ALA A 53 29.60 -32.51 -14.36
C ALA A 53 28.17 -32.24 -14.86
N LEU A 54 27.15 -32.83 -14.22
CA LEU A 54 25.74 -32.54 -14.49
C LEU A 54 25.35 -31.12 -14.05
N GLN A 55 25.87 -30.65 -12.92
CA GLN A 55 25.63 -29.29 -12.44
C GLN A 55 26.29 -28.25 -13.35
N GLU A 56 27.54 -28.47 -13.76
CA GLU A 56 28.28 -27.60 -14.68
C GLU A 56 27.63 -27.56 -16.07
N SER A 57 27.26 -28.72 -16.63
CA SER A 57 26.54 -28.77 -17.90
C SER A 57 25.13 -28.15 -17.82
N SER A 58 24.42 -28.31 -16.70
CA SER A 58 23.12 -27.66 -16.47
C SER A 58 23.24 -26.13 -16.36
N MET A 59 24.35 -25.59 -15.85
CA MET A 59 24.61 -24.16 -15.80
C MET A 59 24.98 -23.59 -17.18
N GLN A 60 25.71 -24.37 -17.98
CA GLN A 60 26.14 -23.99 -19.33
C GLN A 60 25.00 -24.03 -20.37
N MET A 61 23.95 -24.81 -20.12
CA MET A 61 22.80 -25.01 -21.03
C MET A 61 21.54 -24.22 -20.63
N SER A 62 21.71 -23.02 -20.03
CA SER A 62 20.61 -22.16 -19.55
C SER A 62 19.49 -21.89 -20.58
N GLY A 63 19.79 -21.94 -21.89
CA GLY A 63 18.81 -21.78 -22.97
C GLY A 63 17.95 -23.02 -23.32
N TYR A 64 18.35 -24.22 -22.90
CA TYR A 64 17.63 -25.49 -23.20
C TYR A 64 16.85 -26.05 -22.01
N LYS A 65 16.90 -25.38 -20.85
CA LYS A 65 16.30 -25.85 -19.59
C LYS A 65 14.77 -25.99 -19.64
N SER A 66 14.09 -25.18 -20.44
CA SER A 66 12.63 -25.25 -20.59
C SER A 66 12.13 -26.47 -21.37
N LYS A 67 13.02 -27.16 -22.13
CA LYS A 67 12.70 -28.38 -22.88
C LYS A 67 13.00 -29.68 -22.13
N LEU A 68 13.67 -29.61 -20.98
CA LEU A 68 14.08 -30.77 -20.19
C LEU A 68 13.08 -31.14 -19.10
N LEU A 69 12.12 -30.27 -18.75
CA LEU A 69 11.04 -30.61 -17.83
C LEU A 69 9.97 -31.38 -18.61
N SER A 70 9.85 -32.68 -18.34
CA SER A 70 8.73 -33.49 -18.81
C SER A 70 7.40 -32.90 -18.30
N ILE A 71 6.29 -33.20 -18.96
CA ILE A 71 4.94 -32.79 -18.50
C ILE A 71 4.70 -33.25 -17.05
N GLN A 72 5.27 -34.40 -16.66
CA GLN A 72 5.22 -34.90 -15.29
C GLN A 72 6.00 -34.01 -14.31
N ASP A 73 7.17 -33.52 -14.70
CA ASP A 73 7.97 -32.62 -13.86
C ASP A 73 7.29 -31.26 -13.69
N GLN A 74 6.51 -30.80 -14.67
CA GLN A 74 5.74 -29.57 -14.57
C GLN A 74 4.62 -29.67 -13.52
N GLU A 75 3.93 -30.81 -13.45
CA GLU A 75 2.92 -31.06 -12.42
C GLU A 75 3.53 -31.19 -11.02
N GLU A 76 4.68 -31.86 -10.89
CA GLU A 76 5.41 -31.94 -9.63
C GLU A 76 5.90 -30.56 -9.16
N VAL A 77 6.45 -29.75 -10.07
CA VAL A 77 6.83 -28.35 -9.78
C VAL A 77 5.61 -27.52 -9.38
N ARG A 78 4.47 -27.67 -10.06
CA ARG A 78 3.24 -26.96 -9.71
C ARG A 78 2.74 -27.33 -8.33
N LEU A 79 2.75 -28.62 -7.97
CA LEU A 79 2.38 -29.11 -6.65
C LEU A 79 3.34 -28.57 -5.58
N ALA A 80 4.64 -28.63 -5.81
CA ALA A 80 5.64 -28.08 -4.90
C ALA A 80 5.46 -26.57 -4.69
N VAL A 81 5.20 -25.81 -5.76
CA VAL A 81 4.92 -24.37 -5.66
C VAL A 81 3.64 -24.12 -4.87
N LYS A 82 2.56 -24.87 -5.13
CA LYS A 82 1.31 -24.76 -4.37
C LYS A 82 1.55 -25.05 -2.89
N ASP A 83 2.26 -26.13 -2.58
CA ASP A 83 2.54 -26.53 -1.20
C ASP A 83 3.37 -25.47 -0.49
N VAL A 84 4.37 -24.89 -1.15
CA VAL A 84 5.14 -23.77 -0.60
C VAL A 84 4.24 -22.55 -0.37
N LEU A 85 3.43 -22.14 -1.34
CA LEU A 85 2.58 -20.94 -1.24
C LEU A 85 1.47 -21.07 -0.17
N VAL A 86 0.94 -22.27 0.03
CA VAL A 86 -0.12 -22.55 1.02
C VAL A 86 0.48 -22.94 2.38
N SER A 87 1.80 -23.17 2.45
CA SER A 87 2.46 -23.54 3.71
C SER A 87 2.32 -22.42 4.76
N PRO A 88 2.11 -22.77 6.04
CA PRO A 88 2.10 -21.79 7.14
C PRO A 88 3.41 -21.00 7.28
N GLN A 89 4.50 -21.52 6.74
CA GLN A 89 5.83 -20.90 6.78
C GLN A 89 5.99 -19.79 5.75
N TYR A 90 5.18 -19.79 4.67
CA TYR A 90 5.26 -18.79 3.60
C TYR A 90 4.90 -17.38 4.08
N ASP A 91 4.04 -17.26 5.08
CA ASP A 91 3.73 -15.97 5.73
C ASP A 91 5.00 -15.25 6.21
N LYS A 92 5.98 -15.98 6.76
CA LYS A 92 7.26 -15.39 7.18
C LYS A 92 8.10 -14.90 5.99
N VAL A 93 8.06 -15.64 4.90
CA VAL A 93 8.81 -15.32 3.67
C VAL A 93 8.21 -14.08 3.00
N ILE A 94 6.88 -14.03 2.82
CA ILE A 94 6.20 -12.90 2.19
C ILE A 94 6.32 -11.64 3.04
N LYS A 95 6.22 -11.73 4.37
CA LYS A 95 6.47 -10.59 5.28
C LYS A 95 7.88 -10.02 5.12
N LYS A 96 8.90 -10.89 5.07
CA LYS A 96 10.28 -10.44 4.86
C LYS A 96 10.47 -9.79 3.49
N LEU A 97 9.80 -10.33 2.46
CA LEU A 97 9.86 -9.81 1.10
C LEU A 97 9.16 -8.46 0.95
N MET A 98 7.98 -8.28 1.55
CA MET A 98 7.22 -7.04 1.50
C MET A 98 7.88 -5.86 2.22
N VAL A 99 8.81 -6.13 3.15
CA VAL A 99 9.58 -5.08 3.84
C VAL A 99 10.82 -4.66 3.02
N ASP A 100 11.26 -5.43 2.02
CA ASP A 100 12.35 -4.99 1.11
C ASP A 100 11.84 -3.83 0.23
N PRO A 101 12.43 -2.62 0.32
CA PRO A 101 11.98 -1.45 -0.44
C PRO A 101 11.99 -1.64 -1.96
N ARG A 102 12.89 -2.48 -2.49
CA ARG A 102 12.97 -2.74 -3.93
C ARG A 102 11.77 -3.57 -4.38
N PHE A 103 11.45 -4.61 -3.62
CA PHE A 103 10.27 -5.42 -3.88
C PHE A 103 8.99 -4.61 -3.65
N ALA A 104 8.89 -3.90 -2.53
CA ALA A 104 7.73 -3.06 -2.22
C ALA A 104 7.51 -1.97 -3.28
N GLY A 105 8.58 -1.36 -3.80
CA GLY A 105 8.50 -0.35 -4.86
C GLY A 105 7.99 -0.92 -6.18
N GLU A 106 8.55 -2.04 -6.65
CA GLU A 106 8.09 -2.68 -7.89
C GLU A 106 6.68 -3.27 -7.73
N PHE A 107 6.38 -3.87 -6.58
CA PHE A 107 5.03 -4.36 -6.26
C PHE A 107 4.01 -3.22 -6.26
N ALA A 108 4.31 -2.11 -5.58
CA ALA A 108 3.44 -0.94 -5.55
C ALA A 108 3.20 -0.39 -6.96
N LYS A 109 4.23 -0.30 -7.82
CA LYS A 109 4.05 0.10 -9.23
C LYS A 109 3.14 -0.85 -10.00
N ALA A 110 3.32 -2.15 -9.84
CA ALA A 110 2.55 -3.17 -10.54
C ALA A 110 1.06 -3.16 -10.15
N VAL A 111 0.74 -2.88 -8.88
CA VAL A 111 -0.64 -2.87 -8.38
C VAL A 111 -1.28 -1.49 -8.35
N ASN A 112 -0.54 -0.42 -8.61
CA ASN A 112 -1.00 0.97 -8.43
C ASN A 112 -2.30 1.27 -9.19
N LYS A 113 -2.41 0.76 -10.43
CA LYS A 113 -3.59 1.00 -11.27
C LYS A 113 -4.84 0.39 -10.64
N GLN A 114 -4.78 -0.88 -10.28
CA GLN A 114 -5.87 -1.60 -9.63
C GLN A 114 -6.17 -1.03 -8.26
N ASN A 115 -5.14 -0.64 -7.49
CA ASN A 115 -5.33 0.00 -6.19
C ASN A 115 -6.09 1.33 -6.31
N LYS A 116 -5.80 2.14 -7.34
CA LYS A 116 -6.55 3.36 -7.62
C LYS A 116 -8.00 3.09 -8.01
N GLU A 117 -8.26 2.03 -8.76
CA GLU A 117 -9.62 1.61 -9.12
C GLU A 117 -10.39 1.16 -7.87
N ILE A 118 -9.80 0.32 -7.03
CA ILE A 118 -10.36 -0.11 -5.74
C ILE A 118 -10.71 1.11 -4.88
N HIS A 119 -9.79 2.07 -4.68
CA HIS A 119 -10.10 3.25 -3.88
C HIS A 119 -11.24 4.11 -4.46
N LYS A 120 -11.34 4.21 -5.79
CA LYS A 120 -12.45 4.94 -6.44
C LYS A 120 -13.79 4.23 -6.25
N GLU A 121 -13.79 2.91 -6.23
CA GLU A 121 -15.00 2.10 -6.00
C GLU A 121 -15.39 2.13 -4.53
N LEU A 122 -14.43 1.96 -3.61
CA LEU A 122 -14.65 2.07 -2.17
C LEU A 122 -15.22 3.42 -1.76
N ILE A 123 -14.74 4.53 -2.34
CA ILE A 123 -15.31 5.86 -2.04
C ILE A 123 -16.79 5.97 -2.45
N LYS A 124 -17.27 5.16 -3.39
CA LYS A 124 -18.70 5.12 -3.77
C LYS A 124 -19.52 4.21 -2.86
N ASP A 125 -18.88 3.35 -2.07
CA ASP A 125 -19.56 2.45 -1.16
C ASP A 125 -20.04 3.20 0.11
N PRO A 126 -21.31 3.07 0.52
CA PRO A 126 -21.85 3.76 1.69
C PRO A 126 -21.17 3.37 3.01
N SER A 127 -20.74 2.11 3.15
CA SER A 127 -20.10 1.62 4.38
C SER A 127 -18.72 2.22 4.54
N TYR A 128 -17.93 2.22 3.45
CA TYR A 128 -16.62 2.87 3.43
C TYR A 128 -16.73 4.39 3.63
N GLN A 129 -17.73 5.06 3.06
CA GLN A 129 -17.98 6.48 3.31
C GLN A 129 -18.26 6.77 4.79
N ALA A 130 -19.06 5.93 5.46
CA ALA A 130 -19.37 6.10 6.87
C ALA A 130 -18.10 5.98 7.74
N GLU A 131 -17.25 5.01 7.45
CA GLU A 131 -15.95 4.86 8.12
C GLU A 131 -15.02 6.04 7.82
N LEU A 132 -14.97 6.50 6.57
CA LEU A 132 -14.16 7.64 6.18
C LEU A 132 -14.60 8.93 6.90
N ILE A 133 -15.91 9.17 7.00
CA ILE A 133 -16.46 10.31 7.76
C ILE A 133 -16.08 10.19 9.24
N LYS A 134 -16.11 8.98 9.81
CA LYS A 134 -15.67 8.76 11.20
C LYS A 134 -14.19 9.10 11.39
N VAL A 135 -13.34 8.77 10.42
CA VAL A 135 -11.92 9.16 10.42
C VAL A 135 -11.75 10.68 10.29
N MET A 136 -12.58 11.35 9.49
CA MET A 136 -12.57 12.80 9.35
C MET A 136 -13.08 13.54 10.58
N LYS A 137 -13.93 12.93 11.42
CA LYS A 137 -14.42 13.52 12.69
C LYS A 137 -13.37 13.42 13.80
N ASN A 138 -12.19 13.98 13.56
CA ASN A 138 -11.12 14.07 14.54
C ASN A 138 -10.88 15.55 14.95
N PRO A 139 -10.28 15.80 16.13
CA PRO A 139 -10.08 17.17 16.62
C PRO A 139 -9.24 18.06 15.71
N GLU A 140 -8.34 17.48 14.89
CA GLU A 140 -7.54 18.25 13.94
C GLU A 140 -8.38 18.74 12.75
N MET A 141 -9.35 17.95 12.31
CA MET A 141 -10.33 18.40 11.32
C MET A 141 -11.22 19.51 11.88
N ASP A 142 -11.65 19.42 13.14
CA ASP A 142 -12.42 20.48 13.78
C ASP A 142 -11.64 21.81 13.80
N LYS A 143 -10.35 21.78 14.13
CA LYS A 143 -9.48 22.97 14.06
C LYS A 143 -9.37 23.52 12.64
N MET A 144 -9.18 22.65 11.64
CA MET A 144 -9.11 23.07 10.24
C MET A 144 -10.42 23.71 9.79
N ILE A 145 -11.57 23.14 10.19
CA ILE A 145 -12.88 23.73 9.91
C ILE A 145 -13.02 25.09 10.60
N LEU A 146 -12.64 25.21 11.88
CA LEU A 146 -12.67 26.48 12.60
C LEU A 146 -11.79 27.55 11.96
N GLU A 147 -10.60 27.18 11.47
CA GLU A 147 -9.71 28.09 10.74
C GLU A 147 -10.36 28.59 9.45
N VAL A 148 -11.02 27.70 8.70
CA VAL A 148 -11.79 28.08 7.50
C VAL A 148 -12.96 29.01 7.85
N LEU A 149 -13.69 28.73 8.93
CA LEU A 149 -14.80 29.59 9.39
C LEU A 149 -14.31 30.95 9.88
N GLN A 150 -13.12 31.02 10.47
CA GLN A 150 -12.52 32.28 10.91
C GLN A 150 -11.83 33.06 9.77
N SER A 151 -11.63 32.42 8.62
CA SER A 151 -10.96 33.02 7.47
C SER A 151 -11.67 34.27 6.97
N THR A 152 -10.90 35.22 6.45
CA THR A 152 -11.44 36.47 5.89
C THR A 152 -12.42 36.21 4.73
N GLN A 153 -12.23 35.14 3.97
CA GLN A 153 -13.13 34.78 2.86
C GLN A 153 -14.50 34.34 3.40
N TYR A 154 -14.52 33.47 4.41
CA TYR A 154 -15.77 33.05 5.02
C TYR A 154 -16.48 34.22 5.72
N ARG A 155 -15.73 35.10 6.41
CA ARG A 155 -16.30 36.33 7.00
C ARG A 155 -16.98 37.22 5.97
N LYS A 156 -16.42 37.38 4.77
CA LYS A 156 -17.08 38.16 3.69
C LYS A 156 -18.40 37.52 3.27
N GLN A 157 -18.43 36.20 3.11
CA GLN A 157 -19.65 35.47 2.79
C GLN A 157 -20.72 35.62 3.89
N VAL A 158 -20.30 35.52 5.16
CA VAL A 158 -21.19 35.74 6.32
C VAL A 158 -21.71 37.17 6.37
N MET A 159 -20.86 38.17 6.09
CA MET A 159 -21.30 39.57 6.04
C MET A 159 -22.31 39.81 4.91
N SER A 160 -22.10 39.23 3.73
CA SER A 160 -23.08 39.29 2.63
C SER A 160 -24.39 38.62 3.04
N LEU A 161 -24.34 37.42 3.61
CA LEU A 161 -25.53 36.72 4.09
C LEU A 161 -26.27 37.52 5.18
N MET A 162 -25.54 38.21 6.06
CA MET A 162 -26.13 39.05 7.10
C MET A 162 -26.78 40.31 6.49
N GLN A 163 -26.17 40.90 5.46
CA GLN A 163 -26.76 42.00 4.69
C GLN A 163 -28.05 41.56 3.99
N ASP A 164 -28.06 40.39 3.37
CA ASP A 164 -29.25 39.82 2.72
C ASP A 164 -30.34 39.50 3.75
N SER A 165 -29.94 38.96 4.91
CA SER A 165 -30.86 38.67 6.02
C SER A 165 -31.49 39.94 6.59
N MET A 166 -30.75 41.04 6.70
CA MET A 166 -31.29 42.36 7.09
C MET A 166 -32.25 42.96 6.05
N GLN A 167 -32.18 42.50 4.81
CA GLN A 167 -33.15 42.89 3.78
C GLN A 167 -34.46 42.09 3.86
N ASN A 168 -34.47 40.96 4.57
CA ASN A 168 -35.67 40.16 4.78
C ASN A 168 -36.74 40.98 5.54
N PRO A 169 -37.96 41.13 5.00
CA PRO A 169 -39.04 41.86 5.64
C PRO A 169 -39.37 41.37 7.06
N LEU A 170 -39.31 40.06 7.31
CA LEU A 170 -39.57 39.50 8.63
C LEU A 170 -38.52 39.96 9.65
N PHE A 171 -37.24 39.91 9.26
CA PHE A 171 -36.15 40.37 10.10
C PHE A 171 -36.24 41.88 10.37
N ARG A 172 -36.58 42.69 9.35
CA ARG A 172 -36.79 44.13 9.53
C ARG A 172 -37.92 44.44 10.50
N LEU A 173 -39.04 43.72 10.41
CA LEU A 173 -40.17 43.90 11.32
C LEU A 173 -39.77 43.57 12.77
N GLU A 174 -39.04 42.47 12.97
CA GLU A 174 -38.56 42.06 14.29
C GLU A 174 -37.57 43.07 14.88
N VAL A 175 -36.62 43.57 14.07
CA VAL A 175 -35.70 44.65 14.47
C VAL A 175 -36.46 45.94 14.81
N LEU A 176 -37.47 46.32 14.01
CA LEU A 176 -38.30 47.49 14.29
C LEU A 176 -39.13 47.32 15.56
N GLU A 177 -39.62 46.12 15.86
CA GLU A 177 -40.34 45.83 17.09
C GLU A 177 -39.43 45.90 18.32
N LEU A 178 -38.22 45.34 18.21
CA LEU A 178 -37.16 45.44 19.22
C LEU A 178 -36.78 46.91 19.50
N LEU A 179 -36.59 47.71 18.45
CA LEU A 179 -36.31 49.14 18.59
C LEU A 179 -37.46 49.89 19.26
N LYS A 180 -38.72 49.57 18.92
CA LYS A 180 -39.88 50.15 19.60
C LYS A 180 -39.92 49.80 21.08
N LYS A 181 -39.63 48.55 21.44
CA LYS A 181 -39.58 48.10 22.84
C LYS A 181 -38.47 48.82 23.62
N ALA A 182 -37.25 48.88 23.07
CA ALA A 182 -36.13 49.58 23.69
C ALA A 182 -36.42 51.08 23.92
N VAL A 183 -37.00 51.76 22.92
CA VAL A 183 -37.41 53.17 23.04
C VAL A 183 -38.53 53.34 24.08
N GLN A 184 -39.48 52.42 24.17
CA GLN A 184 -40.51 52.45 25.21
C GLN A 184 -39.97 52.20 26.62
N GLU A 185 -38.88 51.45 26.76
CA GLU A 185 -38.20 51.23 28.04
C GLU A 185 -37.39 52.45 28.47
N GLU A 186 -36.66 53.08 27.55
CA GLU A 186 -35.91 54.34 27.79
C GLU A 186 -36.84 55.55 28.04
N LEU A 187 -38.01 55.60 27.39
CA LEU A 187 -39.00 56.67 27.59
C LEU A 187 -39.87 56.47 28.84
N LYS A 188 -39.81 55.32 29.49
CA LYS A 188 -40.40 55.15 30.83
C LYS A 188 -39.41 55.75 31.83
N PRO A 189 -39.77 56.85 32.53
CA PRO A 189 -38.87 57.42 33.52
C PRO A 189 -38.55 56.36 34.58
N SER A 190 -37.27 56.11 34.80
CA SER A 190 -36.77 55.37 35.96
C SER A 190 -37.38 55.98 37.23
N PRO A 191 -38.17 55.23 38.01
CA PRO A 191 -38.84 55.77 39.20
C PRO A 191 -37.86 55.85 40.38
N THR A 192 -36.72 56.53 40.23
CA THR A 192 -35.81 56.80 41.36
C THR A 192 -34.82 57.93 41.06
N GLU A 193 -35.33 59.13 40.78
CA GLU A 193 -34.62 60.37 41.13
C GLU A 193 -35.62 61.32 41.80
N LYS A 194 -36.06 60.94 43.01
CA LYS A 194 -36.65 61.88 43.95
C LYS A 194 -35.54 62.40 44.85
N VAL A 195 -35.08 63.60 44.51
CA VAL A 195 -34.73 64.70 45.41
C VAL A 195 -34.92 64.37 46.90
N GLU A 196 -33.85 64.00 47.59
CA GLU A 196 -33.77 64.10 49.05
C GLU A 196 -33.32 65.51 49.43
N LYS A 197 -34.31 66.36 49.75
CA LYS A 197 -34.12 67.59 50.52
C LYS A 197 -35.24 67.73 51.53
N LYS A 198 -34.99 67.25 52.76
CA LYS A 198 -35.55 67.72 54.05
C LYS A 198 -34.69 67.04 55.14
N LYS A 199 -33.78 67.76 55.78
CA LYS A 199 -33.98 68.53 57.02
C LYS A 199 -34.56 67.67 58.15
N GLU A 200 -33.67 67.17 59.00
CA GLU A 200 -33.85 67.09 60.46
C GLU A 200 -32.55 67.59 61.11
N GLU A 201 -32.64 68.78 61.73
CA GLU A 201 -31.91 69.14 62.95
C GLU A 201 -32.45 68.19 64.05
N GLY A 202 -31.74 67.65 65.02
CA GLY A 202 -30.36 67.71 65.46
C GLY A 202 -30.34 67.05 66.86
N GLU A 203 -29.26 66.39 67.26
CA GLU A 203 -28.80 66.36 68.65
C GLU A 203 -27.37 65.82 68.73
N GLU A 204 -26.59 66.50 69.56
CA GLU A 204 -25.17 66.37 69.81
C GLU A 204 -24.80 65.02 70.43
N ASP A 205 -23.61 64.48 70.11
CA ASP A 205 -22.60 64.25 71.15
C ASP A 205 -21.16 64.10 70.60
N SER A 206 -20.35 65.06 71.01
CA SER A 206 -18.92 65.11 71.35
C SER A 206 -17.99 63.89 71.18
N GLY A 207 -16.75 64.18 70.76
CA GLY A 207 -15.53 63.37 70.97
C GLY A 207 -14.65 63.25 69.71
N ASP A 208 -13.90 64.28 69.31
CA ASP A 208 -12.52 64.62 69.71
C ASP A 208 -11.41 63.73 69.09
N GLN A 209 -10.48 64.41 68.39
CA GLN A 209 -9.08 64.06 68.02
C GLN A 209 -8.84 62.83 67.10
N GLU A 210 -7.88 62.75 66.20
CA GLU A 210 -6.67 63.49 65.79
C GLU A 210 -6.26 62.86 64.42
N GLN A 211 -5.98 63.64 63.38
CA GLN A 211 -4.63 63.90 62.84
C GLN A 211 -4.02 62.85 61.88
N SER A 212 -3.63 63.36 60.68
CA SER A 212 -2.63 62.84 59.72
C SER A 212 -2.98 61.53 58.98
N ASP A 213 -2.54 61.24 57.76
CA ASP A 213 -1.40 61.71 56.99
C ASP A 213 -1.59 61.36 55.49
N SER A 214 -0.75 61.99 54.67
CA SER A 214 -0.53 61.91 53.23
C SER A 214 -0.67 60.57 52.51
N GLY A 215 -1.19 60.65 51.28
CA GLY A 215 -0.40 60.40 50.06
C GLY A 215 -0.02 58.97 49.69
N MET A 216 -0.68 58.45 48.64
CA MET A 216 -0.09 57.90 47.40
C MET A 216 -1.20 57.44 46.46
#